data_AF-M5BIQ1-F1
#
_entry.id   AF-M5BIQ1-F1
#
_cell.length_a   1.000
_cell.length_b   1.000
_cell.length_c   1.000
_cell.angle_alpha   90.00
_cell.angle_beta   90.00
_cell.angle_gamma   90.00
#
_symmetry.space_group_name_H-M   'P 1'
#
loop_
_entity.id
_entity.type
_entity.pdbx_description
1 polymer ?
#
loop_
_entity_poly.entity_id
_entity_poly.type
_entity_poly.pdbx_seq_one_letter_code
_entity_poly.pdbx_strand_id
1 'polypeptide(L)'
;MATTKVPAAKGHTPPPEESRSILSLYYHDVTTLDWIRWPSSSFRLMALPALLSFNWKIIGTSHENPFSSLIFISNPVKTRSDGQVLYAKSYADLLFLAYYIVVFSFIRQFLHFYSLNPLAKRLGLRGSKQERFVEQAYSFLYYGSMGIFGLFVMRELPTWWYQTEHFWLEYPHWEMTARMKYYYLLQTAYWAQQLTIPNWLFTML
;
A
#
# COMPACT_ATOMS: atom_id res chain seq x y z
N MET A 1 -16.63 18.39 -67.60
CA MET A 1 -17.17 18.26 -66.23
C MET A 1 -16.22 17.31 -65.49
N ALA A 2 -15.23 17.84 -64.76
CA ALA A 2 -14.18 17.05 -64.12
C ALA A 2 -14.69 16.54 -62.76
N THR A 3 -14.82 15.21 -62.62
CA THR A 3 -15.14 14.56 -61.35
C THR A 3 -13.90 14.49 -60.47
N THR A 4 -13.86 15.31 -59.42
CA THR A 4 -12.82 15.28 -58.39
C THR A 4 -12.95 14.02 -57.55
N LYS A 5 -11.93 13.14 -57.60
CA LYS A 5 -11.78 12.01 -56.67
C LYS A 5 -11.47 12.56 -55.28
N VAL A 6 -12.34 12.30 -54.31
CA VAL A 6 -12.10 12.56 -52.89
C VAL A 6 -11.01 11.59 -52.40
N PRO A 7 -9.92 12.06 -51.78
CA PRO A 7 -8.90 11.18 -51.23
C PRO A 7 -9.45 10.46 -49.99
N ALA A 8 -9.34 9.13 -49.99
CA ALA A 8 -9.73 8.29 -48.87
C ALA A 8 -8.95 8.68 -47.61
N ALA A 9 -9.66 8.98 -46.54
CA ALA A 9 -9.09 9.26 -45.22
C ALA A 9 -8.27 8.04 -44.77
N LYS A 10 -6.96 8.25 -44.53
CA LYS A 10 -6.11 7.23 -43.90
C LYS A 10 -6.67 6.94 -42.51
N GLY A 11 -7.29 5.77 -42.36
CA GLY A 11 -7.69 5.26 -41.05
C GLY A 11 -6.46 5.20 -40.15
N HIS A 12 -6.54 5.83 -38.98
CA HIS A 12 -5.57 5.67 -37.91
C HIS A 12 -5.68 4.24 -37.40
N THR A 13 -4.90 3.33 -37.98
CA THR A 13 -4.75 1.98 -37.45
C THR A 13 -4.08 2.11 -36.08
N PRO A 14 -4.71 1.67 -34.98
CA PRO A 14 -4.02 1.60 -33.70
C PRO A 14 -2.78 0.72 -33.89
N PRO A 15 -1.63 1.06 -33.27
CA PRO A 15 -0.43 0.25 -33.38
C PRO A 15 -0.74 -1.19 -32.95
N PRO A 16 -0.11 -2.19 -33.58
CA PRO A 16 -0.38 -3.60 -33.30
C PRO A 16 -0.18 -3.87 -31.82
N GLU A 17 -1.12 -4.60 -31.22
CA GLU A 17 -1.07 -5.13 -29.86
C GLU A 17 0.14 -6.08 -29.75
N GLU A 18 1.31 -5.50 -29.59
CA GLU A 18 2.55 -6.21 -29.31
C GLU A 18 2.32 -6.99 -28.03
N SER A 19 2.40 -8.32 -28.10
CA SER A 19 2.25 -9.23 -26.97
C SER A 19 3.41 -9.00 -25.98
N ARG A 20 3.34 -7.90 -25.22
CA ARG A 20 4.32 -7.57 -24.21
C ARG A 20 4.33 -8.72 -23.22
N SER A 21 5.49 -9.38 -23.10
CA SER A 21 5.72 -10.39 -22.07
C SER A 21 5.25 -9.84 -20.72
N ILE A 22 4.57 -10.66 -19.92
CA ILE A 22 4.02 -10.24 -18.62
C ILE A 22 5.12 -9.55 -17.78
N LEU A 23 6.36 -10.05 -17.85
CA LEU A 23 7.52 -9.47 -17.17
C LEU A 23 7.92 -8.09 -17.69
N SER A 24 7.83 -7.83 -19.00
CA SER A 24 8.13 -6.51 -19.55
C SER A 24 7.05 -5.50 -19.19
N LEU A 25 5.79 -5.94 -19.03
CA LEU A 25 4.70 -5.12 -18.51
C LEU A 25 4.94 -4.71 -17.06
N TYR A 26 5.38 -5.65 -16.21
CA TYR A 26 5.75 -5.38 -14.82
C TYR A 26 6.97 -4.48 -14.70
N TYR A 27 8.01 -4.75 -15.49
CA TYR A 27 9.21 -3.92 -15.50
C TYR A 27 8.86 -2.48 -15.87
N HIS A 28 8.04 -2.30 -16.91
CA HIS A 28 7.53 -1.00 -17.31
C HIS A 28 6.67 -0.34 -16.23
N ASP A 29 5.75 -1.09 -15.60
CA ASP A 29 4.93 -0.58 -14.49
C ASP A 29 5.82 -0.04 -13.35
N VAL A 30 6.87 -0.76 -12.97
CA VAL A 30 7.81 -0.34 -11.92
C VAL A 30 8.66 0.85 -12.33
N THR A 31 9.25 0.83 -13.54
CA THR A 31 10.16 1.89 -14.00
C THR A 31 9.42 3.19 -14.32
N THR A 32 8.20 3.10 -14.83
CA THR A 32 7.41 4.27 -15.24
C THR A 32 6.66 4.88 -14.05
N LEU A 33 6.69 4.24 -12.88
CA LEU A 33 5.94 4.64 -11.68
C LEU A 33 4.43 4.75 -11.94
N ASP A 34 3.93 4.10 -12.99
CA ASP A 34 2.52 4.14 -13.40
C ASP A 34 1.60 3.54 -12.33
N TRP A 35 2.14 2.63 -11.50
CA TRP A 35 1.44 2.06 -10.35
C TRP A 35 0.98 3.13 -9.35
N ILE A 36 1.72 4.23 -9.21
CA ILE A 36 1.35 5.36 -8.33
C ILE A 36 0.10 6.08 -8.86
N ARG A 37 -0.12 6.07 -10.18
CA ARG A 37 -1.20 6.80 -10.84
C ARG A 37 -2.43 5.94 -11.11
N TRP A 38 -2.25 4.66 -11.43
CA TRP A 38 -3.32 3.79 -11.94
C TRP A 38 -3.62 2.59 -11.03
N PRO A 39 -4.91 2.36 -10.68
CA PRO A 39 -5.32 1.25 -9.81
C PRO A 39 -5.03 -0.13 -10.38
N SER A 40 -5.08 -0.30 -11.69
CA SER A 40 -4.80 -1.58 -12.36
C SER A 40 -3.33 -1.98 -12.26
N SER A 41 -2.42 -1.02 -12.44
CA SER A 41 -0.97 -1.23 -12.33
C SER A 41 -0.55 -1.49 -10.87
N SER A 42 -1.11 -0.74 -9.92
CA SER A 42 -0.96 -1.03 -8.48
C SER A 42 -1.47 -2.42 -8.09
N PHE A 43 -2.65 -2.80 -8.60
CA PHE A 43 -3.21 -4.13 -8.33
C PHE A 43 -2.32 -5.24 -8.85
N ARG A 44 -1.76 -5.10 -10.07
CA ARG A 44 -0.80 -6.07 -10.62
C ARG A 44 0.43 -6.21 -9.71
N LEU A 45 1.05 -5.09 -9.30
CA LEU A 45 2.23 -5.12 -8.44
C LEU A 45 1.94 -5.66 -7.03
N MET A 46 0.75 -5.42 -6.49
CA MET A 46 0.31 -6.02 -5.22
C MET A 46 0.07 -7.53 -5.37
N ALA A 47 -0.55 -7.94 -6.49
CA ALA A 47 -0.95 -9.32 -6.72
C ALA A 47 0.26 -10.23 -7.00
N LEU A 48 1.30 -9.76 -7.68
CA LEU A 48 2.44 -10.62 -8.07
C LEU A 48 3.15 -11.25 -6.86
N PRO A 49 3.61 -10.51 -5.83
CA PRO A 49 4.25 -11.11 -4.66
C PRO A 49 3.29 -11.97 -3.84
N ALA A 50 2.01 -11.57 -3.75
CA ALA A 50 0.98 -12.32 -3.04
C ALA A 50 0.70 -13.67 -3.70
N LEU A 51 0.49 -13.68 -5.02
CA LEU A 51 0.27 -14.88 -5.81
C LEU A 51 1.49 -15.79 -5.82
N LEU A 52 2.70 -15.21 -5.90
CA LEU A 52 3.95 -15.98 -5.83
C LEU A 52 4.13 -16.62 -4.44
N SER A 53 3.82 -15.90 -3.36
CA SER A 53 3.87 -16.44 -2.00
C SER A 53 2.85 -17.57 -1.79
N PHE A 54 1.64 -17.42 -2.35
CA PHE A 54 0.56 -18.40 -2.27
C PHE A 54 0.89 -19.65 -3.10
N ASN A 55 1.43 -19.45 -4.30
CA ASN A 55 1.92 -20.52 -5.16
C ASN A 55 3.04 -21.31 -4.47
N TRP A 56 4.01 -20.63 -3.86
CA TRP A 56 5.09 -21.28 -3.10
C TRP A 56 4.56 -22.11 -1.92
N LYS A 57 3.53 -21.60 -1.24
CA LYS A 57 2.88 -22.30 -0.12
C LYS A 57 2.13 -23.57 -0.57
N ILE A 58 1.61 -23.60 -1.79
CA ILE A 58 0.88 -24.74 -2.36
C ILE A 58 1.83 -25.79 -2.96
N ILE A 59 2.90 -25.36 -3.63
CA ILE A 59 3.83 -26.26 -4.34
C ILE A 59 4.88 -26.89 -3.43
N GLY A 60 4.99 -26.43 -2.18
CA GLY A 60 5.53 -27.22 -1.07
C GLY A 60 7.01 -27.62 -1.24
N THR A 61 7.91 -26.68 -1.02
CA THR A 61 9.28 -27.02 -0.62
C THR A 61 9.38 -26.90 0.91
N SER A 62 10.12 -27.80 1.56
CA SER A 62 10.34 -27.84 3.01
C SER A 62 11.13 -26.64 3.57
N HIS A 63 11.36 -25.61 2.76
CA HIS A 63 12.09 -24.40 3.11
C HIS A 63 11.12 -23.26 3.44
N GLU A 64 11.52 -22.41 4.39
CA GLU A 64 10.78 -21.20 4.74
C GLU A 64 10.53 -20.32 3.50
N ASN A 65 9.30 -19.82 3.37
CA ASN A 65 8.90 -19.04 2.20
C ASN A 65 9.64 -17.68 2.22
N PRO A 66 10.51 -17.36 1.24
CA PRO A 66 11.22 -16.08 1.24
C PRO A 66 10.26 -14.88 1.12
N PHE A 67 9.04 -15.10 0.62
CA PHE A 67 7.99 -14.09 0.49
C PHE A 67 7.10 -13.98 1.74
N SER A 68 7.19 -14.88 2.72
CA SER A 68 6.43 -14.69 3.97
C SER A 68 6.89 -13.46 4.73
N SER A 69 8.16 -13.09 4.61
CA SER A 69 8.73 -11.87 5.19
C SER A 69 8.15 -10.58 4.60
N LEU A 70 7.51 -10.63 3.43
CA LEU A 70 6.79 -9.49 2.84
C LEU A 70 5.42 -9.28 3.48
N ILE A 71 4.76 -10.36 3.89
CA ILE A 71 3.36 -10.37 4.31
C ILE A 71 3.24 -10.41 5.84
N PHE A 72 4.17 -11.11 6.50
CA PHE A 72 4.15 -11.33 7.93
C PHE A 72 5.40 -10.74 8.59
N ILE A 73 5.22 -10.36 9.85
CA ILE A 73 6.33 -9.87 10.66
C ILE A 73 7.39 -10.95 10.81
N SER A 74 8.64 -10.54 10.58
CA SER A 74 9.82 -11.39 10.74
C SER A 74 10.52 -11.16 12.08
N ASN A 75 11.42 -12.07 12.47
CA ASN A 75 12.32 -11.99 13.63
C ASN A 75 11.66 -12.10 15.02
N PRO A 76 11.06 -13.27 15.37
CA PRO A 76 10.70 -13.58 16.75
C PRO A 76 11.96 -13.85 17.58
N VAL A 77 12.11 -13.20 18.74
CA VAL A 77 13.33 -13.29 19.57
C VAL A 77 13.08 -14.06 20.86
N LYS A 78 12.03 -13.70 21.60
CA LYS A 78 11.71 -14.31 22.90
C LYS A 78 10.23 -14.57 23.00
N THR A 79 9.88 -15.63 23.72
CA THR A 79 8.51 -15.86 24.16
C THR A 79 8.46 -15.52 25.64
N ARG A 80 7.62 -14.53 25.99
CA ARG A 80 7.37 -14.17 27.39
C ARG A 80 6.63 -15.32 28.08
N SER A 81 6.73 -15.39 29.41
CA SER A 81 6.10 -16.42 30.24
C SER A 81 4.56 -16.49 30.10
N ASP A 82 3.93 -15.45 29.57
CA ASP A 82 2.50 -15.39 29.22
C ASP A 82 2.16 -16.00 27.85
N GLY A 83 3.15 -16.53 27.12
CA GLY A 83 3.02 -17.07 25.77
C GLY A 83 3.07 -16.02 24.65
N GLN A 84 3.28 -14.74 24.96
CA GLN A 84 3.42 -13.69 23.94
C GLN A 84 4.82 -13.71 23.32
N VAL A 85 4.85 -13.79 21.99
CA VAL A 85 6.10 -13.70 21.22
C VAL A 85 6.48 -12.24 21.02
N LEU A 86 7.71 -11.91 21.41
CA LEU A 86 8.36 -10.63 21.23
C LEU A 86 9.23 -10.65 19.98
N TYR A 87 9.19 -9.55 19.25
CA TYR A 87 9.88 -9.36 17.98
C TYR A 87 10.93 -8.26 18.11
N ALA A 88 12.02 -8.39 17.36
CA ALA A 88 13.01 -7.32 17.19
C ALA A 88 12.99 -6.78 15.77
N LYS A 89 13.69 -5.66 15.58
CA LYS A 89 13.91 -5.05 14.25
C LYS A 89 14.68 -6.01 13.36
N SER A 90 14.35 -6.06 12.07
CA SER A 90 15.04 -6.88 11.07
C SER A 90 15.16 -6.15 9.74
N TYR A 91 16.17 -6.49 8.93
CA TYR A 91 16.26 -6.02 7.54
C TYR A 91 15.10 -6.56 6.68
N ALA A 92 14.53 -7.71 7.05
CA ALA A 92 13.33 -8.26 6.43
C ALA A 92 12.13 -7.31 6.55
N ASP A 93 12.13 -6.40 7.53
CA ASP A 93 11.07 -5.40 7.69
C ASP A 93 11.04 -4.40 6.52
N LEU A 94 12.16 -4.21 5.79
CA LEU A 94 12.21 -3.36 4.59
C LEU A 94 11.42 -3.97 3.43
N LEU A 95 11.42 -5.30 3.32
CA LEU A 95 10.64 -6.02 2.33
C LEU A 95 9.16 -5.85 2.64
N PHE A 96 8.76 -6.08 3.90
CA PHE A 96 7.40 -5.81 4.38
C PHE A 96 6.99 -4.36 4.05
N LEU A 97 7.86 -3.40 4.36
CA LEU A 97 7.62 -1.98 4.09
C LEU A 97 7.36 -1.71 2.59
N ALA A 98 8.22 -2.23 1.70
CA ALA A 98 8.09 -2.06 0.26
C ALA A 98 6.77 -2.65 -0.27
N TYR A 99 6.38 -3.82 0.22
CA TYR A 99 5.11 -4.44 -0.15
C TYR A 99 3.91 -3.60 0.31
N TYR A 100 3.91 -3.17 1.57
CA TYR A 100 2.79 -2.40 2.11
C TYR A 100 2.69 -0.98 1.52
N ILE A 101 3.77 -0.38 1.02
CA ILE A 101 3.70 0.85 0.22
C ILE A 101 2.83 0.64 -1.03
N VAL A 102 2.99 -0.47 -1.74
CA VAL A 102 2.17 -0.80 -2.91
C VAL A 102 0.72 -1.06 -2.51
N VAL A 103 0.50 -1.78 -1.40
CA VAL A 103 -0.84 -2.03 -0.85
C VAL A 103 -1.55 -0.71 -0.50
N PHE A 104 -0.87 0.22 0.19
CA PHE A 104 -1.45 1.51 0.55
C PHE A 104 -1.76 2.37 -0.70
N SER A 105 -0.90 2.34 -1.71
CA SER A 105 -1.18 2.99 -3.00
C SER A 105 -2.44 2.43 -3.66
N PHE A 106 -2.60 1.10 -3.68
CA PHE A 106 -3.81 0.46 -4.19
C PHE A 106 -5.05 0.86 -3.38
N ILE A 107 -5.01 0.76 -2.04
CA ILE A 107 -6.13 1.11 -1.15
C ILE A 107 -6.55 2.57 -1.37
N ARG A 108 -5.58 3.48 -1.46
CA ARG A 108 -5.83 4.90 -1.72
C ARG A 108 -6.57 5.09 -3.03
N GLN A 109 -6.07 4.53 -4.13
CA GLN A 109 -6.69 4.66 -5.44
C GLN A 109 -8.08 4.00 -5.47
N PHE A 110 -8.22 2.82 -4.87
CA PHE A 110 -9.49 2.12 -4.76
C PHE A 110 -10.53 2.94 -4.00
N LEU A 111 -10.19 3.45 -2.81
CA LEU A 111 -11.08 4.31 -2.04
C LEU A 111 -11.42 5.58 -2.80
N HIS A 112 -10.43 6.21 -3.44
CA HIS A 112 -10.63 7.43 -4.22
C HIS A 112 -11.62 7.22 -5.38
N PHE A 113 -11.37 6.25 -6.27
CA PHE A 113 -12.20 6.04 -7.46
C PHE A 113 -13.53 5.34 -7.16
N TYR A 114 -13.54 4.33 -6.29
CA TYR A 114 -14.70 3.46 -6.11
C TYR A 114 -15.61 3.87 -4.95
N SER A 115 -15.09 4.51 -3.91
CA SER A 115 -15.87 4.84 -2.70
C SER A 115 -16.14 6.34 -2.58
N LEU A 116 -15.09 7.15 -2.56
CA LEU A 116 -15.15 8.56 -2.20
C LEU A 116 -15.61 9.45 -3.35
N ASN A 117 -15.13 9.23 -4.58
CA ASN A 117 -15.61 9.96 -5.75
C ASN A 117 -17.12 9.80 -6.01
N PRO A 118 -17.69 8.58 -6.03
CA PRO A 118 -19.13 8.42 -6.20
C PRO A 118 -19.91 9.00 -5.02
N LEU A 119 -19.37 8.92 -3.79
CA LEU A 119 -19.98 9.57 -2.63
C LEU A 119 -20.01 11.09 -2.79
N ALA A 120 -18.91 11.71 -3.23
CA ALA A 120 -18.82 13.15 -3.46
C ALA A 120 -19.81 13.60 -4.56
N LYS A 121 -19.95 12.81 -5.63
CA LYS A 121 -20.95 13.05 -6.69
C LYS A 121 -22.38 12.93 -6.17
N ARG A 122 -22.68 11.93 -5.32
CA ARG A 122 -23.99 11.78 -4.66
C ARG A 122 -24.31 12.94 -3.72
N LEU A 123 -23.30 13.55 -3.11
CA LEU A 123 -23.42 14.77 -2.30
C LEU A 123 -23.54 16.05 -3.14
N GLY A 124 -23.51 15.96 -4.48
CA GLY A 124 -23.64 17.10 -5.38
C GLY A 124 -22.41 18.01 -5.47
N LEU A 125 -21.25 17.56 -4.97
CA LEU A 125 -20.00 18.32 -5.05
C LEU A 125 -19.46 18.31 -6.50
N ARG A 126 -18.94 19.46 -6.95
CA ARG A 126 -18.41 19.66 -8.31
C ARG A 126 -17.08 20.40 -8.30
N GLY A 127 -16.22 20.09 -9.27
CA GLY A 127 -14.91 20.71 -9.46
C GLY A 127 -13.98 20.51 -8.26
N SER A 128 -13.17 21.53 -7.94
CA SER A 128 -12.17 21.46 -6.86
C SER A 128 -12.74 21.12 -5.48
N LYS A 129 -14.03 21.40 -5.21
CA LYS A 129 -14.66 20.99 -3.94
C LYS A 129 -14.78 19.48 -3.80
N GLN A 130 -14.97 18.78 -4.93
CA GLN A 130 -15.04 17.32 -4.97
C GLN A 130 -13.67 16.70 -4.63
N GLU A 131 -12.61 17.16 -5.28
CA GLU A 131 -11.24 16.69 -5.05
C GLU A 131 -10.82 16.87 -3.59
N ARG A 132 -11.03 18.07 -3.03
CA ARG A 132 -10.71 18.37 -1.63
C ARG A 132 -11.49 17.48 -0.65
N PHE A 133 -12.78 17.28 -0.90
CA PHE A 133 -13.59 16.41 -0.06
C PHE A 133 -13.06 14.97 -0.09
N VAL A 134 -12.71 14.45 -1.27
CA VAL A 134 -12.18 13.09 -1.41
C VAL A 134 -10.85 12.93 -0.69
N GLU A 135 -9.93 13.89 -0.81
CA GLU A 135 -8.64 13.87 -0.12
C GLU A 135 -8.80 13.94 1.42
N GLN A 136 -9.69 14.81 1.90
CA GLN A 136 -9.96 14.95 3.33
C GLN A 136 -10.67 13.71 3.89
N ALA A 137 -11.63 13.16 3.16
CA ALA A 137 -12.34 11.95 3.57
C ALA A 137 -11.39 10.75 3.63
N TYR A 138 -10.46 10.61 2.67
CA TYR A 138 -9.41 9.58 2.74
C TYR A 138 -8.55 9.74 3.99
N SER A 139 -8.08 10.96 4.26
CA SER A 139 -7.27 11.26 5.45
C SER A 139 -8.02 10.94 6.74
N PHE A 140 -9.30 11.29 6.83
CA PHE A 140 -10.15 11.00 7.99
C PHE A 140 -10.32 9.50 8.21
N LEU A 141 -10.60 8.74 7.14
CA LEU A 141 -10.72 7.28 7.22
C LEU A 141 -9.41 6.62 7.67
N TYR A 142 -8.28 7.06 7.12
CA TYR A 142 -6.97 6.53 7.48
C TYR A 142 -6.62 6.85 8.94
N TYR A 143 -6.63 8.13 9.34
CA TYR A 143 -6.28 8.53 10.70
C TYR A 143 -7.28 7.99 11.74
N GLY A 144 -8.56 7.88 11.40
CA GLY A 144 -9.58 7.29 12.27
C GLY A 144 -9.33 5.80 12.51
N SER A 145 -9.16 5.01 11.44
CA SER A 145 -8.91 3.57 11.56
C SER A 145 -7.58 3.27 12.25
N MET A 146 -6.51 3.99 11.90
CA MET A 146 -5.22 3.84 12.54
C MET A 146 -5.21 4.34 13.98
N GLY A 147 -5.99 5.38 14.31
CA GLY A 147 -6.15 5.85 15.68
C GLY A 147 -6.81 4.80 16.57
N ILE A 148 -7.89 4.16 16.10
CA ILE A 148 -8.54 3.05 16.81
C ILE A 148 -7.57 1.87 16.98
N PHE A 149 -6.85 1.51 15.92
CA PHE A 149 -5.86 0.44 15.99
C PHE A 149 -4.71 0.77 16.96
N GLY A 150 -4.22 2.01 16.95
CA GLY A 150 -3.19 2.48 17.87
C GLY A 150 -3.65 2.44 19.34
N LEU A 151 -4.90 2.83 19.62
CA LEU A 151 -5.49 2.70 20.96
C LEU A 151 -5.58 1.23 21.39
N PHE A 152 -5.96 0.33 20.48
CA PHE A 152 -6.02 -1.10 20.77
C PHE A 152 -4.62 -1.67 21.11
N VAL A 153 -3.59 -1.25 20.38
CA VAL A 153 -2.19 -1.62 20.66
C VAL A 153 -1.74 -1.06 22.01
N MET A 154 -2.00 0.22 22.28
CA MET A 154 -1.59 0.87 23.54
C MET A 154 -2.19 0.22 24.78
N ARG A 155 -3.40 -0.35 24.68
CA ARG A 155 -4.08 -1.02 25.80
C ARG A 155 -3.26 -2.14 26.43
N GLU A 156 -2.41 -2.78 25.65
CA GLU A 156 -1.64 -3.94 26.09
C GLU A 156 -0.22 -3.58 26.53
N LEU A 157 0.19 -2.33 26.31
CA LEU A 157 1.48 -1.83 26.76
C LEU A 157 1.32 -1.21 28.15
N PRO A 158 2.38 -1.25 28.98
CA PRO A 158 2.38 -0.56 30.27
C PRO A 158 2.27 0.97 30.12
N THR A 159 2.40 1.50 28.91
CA THR A 159 2.27 2.93 28.58
C THR A 159 0.81 3.39 28.42
N TRP A 160 -0.15 2.55 28.79
CA TRP A 160 -1.58 2.87 28.70
C TRP A 160 -1.90 4.20 29.40
N TRP A 161 -2.79 4.98 28.78
CA TRP A 161 -3.22 6.30 29.27
C TRP A 161 -2.07 7.31 29.46
N TYR A 162 -1.11 7.30 28.52
CA TYR A 162 0.00 8.25 28.48
C TYR A 162 0.91 8.21 29.71
N GLN A 163 1.11 7.03 30.31
CA GLN A 163 2.13 6.82 31.34
C GLN A 163 3.55 6.84 30.72
N THR A 164 4.11 8.04 30.57
CA THR A 164 5.38 8.28 29.86
C THR A 164 6.63 7.80 30.61
N GLU A 165 6.52 7.48 31.90
CA GLU A 165 7.63 6.93 32.69
C GLU A 165 8.15 5.62 32.08
N HIS A 166 7.25 4.78 31.58
CA HIS A 166 7.56 3.49 30.97
C HIS A 166 8.33 3.61 29.65
N PHE A 167 8.50 4.81 29.09
CA PHE A 167 9.41 5.01 27.96
C PHE A 167 10.88 4.97 28.37
N TRP A 168 11.18 5.33 29.63
CA TRP A 168 12.53 5.47 30.15
C TRP A 168 12.93 4.31 31.06
N LEU A 169 11.95 3.71 31.74
CA LEU A 169 12.16 2.48 32.50
C LEU A 169 12.63 1.38 31.56
N GLU A 170 13.64 0.60 31.97
CA GLU A 170 14.18 -0.55 31.21
C GLU A 170 14.75 -0.22 29.81
N TYR A 171 15.07 1.05 29.57
CA TYR A 171 15.78 1.45 28.36
C TYR A 171 17.16 0.76 28.29
N PRO A 172 17.59 0.20 27.15
CA PRO A 172 16.98 0.26 25.81
C PRO A 172 15.95 -0.85 25.50
N HIS A 173 14.82 -0.44 24.89
CA HIS A 173 13.75 -1.34 24.42
C HIS A 173 14.05 -1.92 23.03
N TRP A 174 14.62 -3.13 22.97
CA TRP A 174 14.88 -3.82 21.70
C TRP A 174 13.77 -4.77 21.26
N GLU A 175 12.85 -5.07 22.17
CA GLU A 175 11.80 -6.08 22.03
C GLU A 175 10.43 -5.39 21.99
N MET A 176 9.57 -5.83 21.08
CA MET A 176 8.22 -5.29 20.94
C MET A 176 7.21 -6.40 20.66
N THR A 177 5.97 -6.21 21.09
CA THR A 177 4.88 -7.14 20.79
C THR A 177 4.58 -7.15 19.29
N ALA A 178 4.02 -8.26 18.79
CA ALA A 178 3.65 -8.39 17.38
C ALA A 178 2.76 -7.23 16.89
N ARG A 179 1.76 -6.86 17.69
CA ARG A 179 0.80 -5.80 17.36
C ARG A 179 1.47 -4.42 17.32
N MET A 180 2.39 -4.15 18.25
CA MET A 180 3.19 -2.92 18.23
C MET A 180 4.07 -2.84 16.98
N LYS A 181 4.72 -3.95 16.62
CA LYS A 181 5.54 -4.01 15.41
C LYS A 181 4.70 -3.81 14.13
N TYR A 182 3.53 -4.45 14.03
CA TYR A 182 2.60 -4.23 12.91
C TYR A 182 2.21 -2.77 12.80
N TYR A 183 1.83 -2.16 13.92
CA TYR A 183 1.43 -0.75 13.96
C TYR A 183 2.54 0.16 13.44
N TYR A 184 3.77 -0.01 13.92
CA TYR A 184 4.91 0.79 13.45
C TYR A 184 5.19 0.60 11.96
N LEU A 185 5.26 -0.64 11.49
CA LEU A 185 5.59 -0.92 10.09
C LEU A 185 4.53 -0.40 9.13
N LEU A 186 3.24 -0.54 9.49
CA LEU A 186 2.15 0.02 8.69
C LEU A 186 2.19 1.55 8.64
N GLN A 187 2.44 2.20 9.78
CA GLN A 187 2.60 3.66 9.81
C GLN A 187 3.80 4.12 8.97
N THR A 188 4.95 3.45 9.11
CA THR A 188 6.13 3.77 8.29
C THR A 188 5.84 3.55 6.80
N ALA A 189 5.12 2.48 6.42
CA ALA A 189 4.76 2.21 5.03
C ALA A 189 3.86 3.30 4.46
N TYR A 190 2.86 3.74 5.22
CA TYR A 190 1.98 4.84 4.82
C TYR A 190 2.74 6.16 4.65
N TRP A 191 3.58 6.53 5.63
CA TRP A 191 4.37 7.75 5.53
C TRP A 191 5.37 7.69 4.39
N ALA A 192 6.01 6.54 4.16
CA ALA A 192 6.88 6.33 3.02
C ALA A 192 6.10 6.49 1.71
N GLN A 193 4.91 5.88 1.59
CA GLN A 193 4.01 6.07 0.46
C GLN A 193 3.68 7.56 0.24
N GLN A 194 3.39 8.30 1.31
CA GLN A 194 3.03 9.72 1.22
C GLN A 194 4.24 10.60 0.83
N LEU A 195 5.46 10.21 1.21
CA LEU A 195 6.69 10.90 0.80
C LEU A 195 7.04 10.60 -0.67
N THR A 196 6.85 9.36 -1.11
CA THR A 196 7.10 8.95 -2.51
C THR A 196 6.09 9.55 -3.48
N ILE A 197 4.87 9.85 -3.03
CA ILE A 197 3.82 10.47 -3.83
C ILE A 197 3.75 11.97 -3.53
N PRO A 198 4.47 12.83 -4.28
CA PRO A 198 4.33 14.27 -4.09
C PRO A 198 2.87 14.68 -4.34
N ASN A 199 2.30 15.36 -3.36
CA ASN A 199 0.91 15.83 -3.33
C ASN A 199 0.48 16.53 -4.64
N TRP A 200 1.43 17.16 -5.34
CA TRP A 200 1.24 17.87 -6.60
C TRP A 200 0.81 16.99 -7.78
N LEU A 201 1.08 15.67 -7.72
CA LEU A 201 0.73 14.73 -8.80
C LEU A 201 -0.79 14.49 -8.91
N PHE A 202 -1.52 14.70 -7.81
CA PHE A 202 -2.98 14.54 -7.76
C PHE A 202 -3.73 15.81 -8.15
N THR A 203 -3.18 17.00 -7.85
CA THR A 203 -3.77 18.29 -8.25
C THR A 203 -3.71 18.60 -9.76
N MET A 204 -2.97 17.81 -10.55
CA MET A 204 -2.85 18.01 -12.01
C MET A 204 -3.66 17.00 -12.85
N LEU A 205 -4.49 16.16 -12.22
CA LEU A 205 -5.43 15.24 -12.86
C LEU A 205 -6.86 15.75 -12.69
#